data_AF-A0A821II48-F1
#
_entry.id   AF-A0A821II48-F1
#
_cell.length_a   1.000
_cell.length_b   1.000
_cell.length_c   1.000
_cell.angle_alpha   90.00
_cell.angle_beta   90.00
_cell.angle_gamma   90.00
#
_symmetry.space_group_name_H-M   'P 1'
#
loop_
_entity.id
_entity.type
_entity.pdbx_description
1 polymer ?
#
loop_
_entity_poly.entity_id
_entity_poly.type
_entity_poly.pdbx_seq_one_letter_code
_entity_poly.pdbx_strand_id
1 'polypeptide(L)'
;ISQDRFESEVNSSINDWKSQTINQFLETIKIFQAVSRGNQLMSQQLLYYGYIDSNDRKMNVEVAEYFNCSCTLSSSCLFPIGIIDVSDINSTPTSIIIRVPIFFLGCYPIDGLMKSTLECFYNLSCMLELDIFVLHSPGYSFNFSNLNRNLNLPNETIELIINRLMIDSW
;
A
#
# COMPACT_ATOMS: atom_id res chain seq x y z
N ILE A 1 28.22 15.64 37.83
CA ILE A 1 27.63 16.28 36.63
C ILE A 1 26.58 17.28 37.13
N SER A 2 26.52 18.50 36.59
CA SER A 2 25.45 19.45 36.95
C SER A 2 24.12 18.97 36.37
N GLN A 3 23.01 19.32 37.01
CA GLN A 3 21.68 18.96 36.53
C GLN A 3 21.48 19.41 35.06
N ASP A 4 21.82 20.65 34.73
CA ASP A 4 21.69 21.20 33.38
C ASP A 4 22.48 20.39 32.34
N ARG A 5 23.68 19.91 32.72
CA ARG A 5 24.51 19.11 31.83
C ARG A 5 23.92 17.71 31.63
N PHE A 6 23.40 17.10 32.69
CA PHE A 6 22.71 15.82 32.58
C PHE A 6 21.46 15.94 31.70
N GLU A 7 20.62 16.95 31.92
CA GLU A 7 19.42 17.20 31.10
C GLU A 7 19.77 17.44 29.63
N SER A 8 20.82 18.21 29.35
CA SER A 8 21.30 18.44 27.98
C SER A 8 21.79 17.14 27.32
N GLU A 9 22.57 16.32 28.02
CA GLU A 9 23.10 15.07 27.48
C GLU A 9 21.96 14.05 27.24
N VAL A 10 20.98 13.98 28.15
CA VAL A 10 19.78 13.12 27.99
C VAL A 10 18.93 13.57 26.81
N ASN A 11 18.62 14.86 26.70
CA ASN A 11 17.82 15.39 25.59
C ASN A 11 18.51 15.19 24.24
N SER A 12 19.83 15.39 24.17
CA SER A 12 20.61 15.10 22.96
C SER A 12 20.51 13.62 22.60
N SER A 13 20.73 12.72 23.57
CA SER A 13 20.68 11.27 23.35
C SER A 13 19.31 10.81 22.86
N ILE A 14 18.23 11.37 23.42
CA ILE A 14 16.85 11.07 23.00
C ILE A 14 16.60 11.56 21.56
N ASN A 15 17.03 12.78 21.23
CA ASN A 15 16.83 13.34 19.88
C ASN A 15 17.64 12.57 18.83
N ASP A 16 18.88 12.19 19.15
CA ASP A 16 19.72 11.36 18.29
C ASP A 16 19.07 10.00 18.06
N TRP A 17 18.57 9.37 19.12
CA TRP A 17 17.86 8.09 19.01
C TRP A 17 16.58 8.19 18.16
N LYS A 18 15.76 9.23 18.35
CA LYS A 18 14.55 9.48 17.54
C LYS A 18 14.90 9.58 16.05
N SER A 19 15.90 10.41 15.72
CA SER A 19 16.35 10.62 14.34
C SER A 19 16.92 9.34 13.72
N GLN A 20 17.80 8.63 14.43
CA GLN A 20 18.41 7.39 13.95
C GLN A 20 17.35 6.30 13.71
N THR A 21 16.38 6.16 14.61
CA THR A 21 15.31 5.16 14.48
C THR A 21 14.45 5.42 13.25
N ILE A 22 14.05 6.68 13.02
CA ILE A 22 13.29 7.06 11.83
C ILE A 22 14.10 6.74 10.56
N ASN A 23 15.37 7.14 10.51
CA ASN A 23 16.21 6.92 9.34
C ASN A 23 16.41 5.43 9.03
N GLN A 24 16.72 4.61 10.05
CA GLN A 24 16.89 3.16 9.87
C GLN A 24 15.61 2.48 9.38
N PHE A 25 14.46 2.88 9.90
CA PHE A 25 13.18 2.35 9.45
C PHE A 25 12.90 2.70 7.98
N LEU A 26 13.11 3.96 7.60
CA LEU A 26 12.92 4.41 6.21
C LEU A 26 13.92 3.76 5.24
N GLU A 27 15.16 3.53 5.66
CA GLU A 27 16.14 2.76 4.90
C GLU A 27 15.69 1.30 4.71
N THR A 28 15.14 0.69 5.76
CA THR A 28 14.60 -0.67 5.70
C THR A 28 13.47 -0.76 4.67
N ILE A 29 12.54 0.20 4.64
CA ILE A 29 11.48 0.27 3.64
C ILE A 29 12.04 0.41 2.22
N LYS A 30 13.05 1.27 2.01
CA LYS A 30 13.71 1.43 0.71
C LYS A 30 14.37 0.14 0.24
N ILE A 31 14.97 -0.63 1.17
CA ILE A 31 15.53 -1.95 0.85
C ILE A 31 14.41 -2.91 0.43
N PHE A 32 13.29 -2.96 1.15
CA PHE A 32 12.15 -3.80 0.75
C PHE A 32 11.60 -3.43 -0.64
N GLN A 33 11.49 -2.14 -0.95
CA GLN A 33 11.12 -1.67 -2.29
C GLN A 33 12.12 -2.10 -3.36
N ALA A 34 13.43 -1.95 -3.09
CA ALA A 34 14.49 -2.34 -4.01
C ALA A 34 14.50 -3.85 -4.26
N VAL A 35 14.35 -4.66 -3.21
CA VAL A 35 14.27 -6.13 -3.30
C VAL A 35 13.02 -6.57 -4.06
N SER A 36 11.86 -5.95 -3.80
CA SER A 36 10.62 -6.24 -4.52
C SER A 36 10.76 -5.96 -6.02
N ARG A 37 11.41 -4.84 -6.36
CA ARG A 37 11.73 -4.45 -7.74
C ARG A 37 12.71 -5.40 -8.41
N GLY A 38 13.77 -5.79 -7.71
CA GLY A 38 14.74 -6.77 -8.21
C GLY A 38 14.15 -8.17 -8.41
N ASN A 39 13.09 -8.52 -7.66
CA ASN A 39 12.38 -9.80 -7.74
C ASN A 39 11.01 -9.64 -8.40
N GLN A 40 10.93 -8.81 -9.43
CA GLN A 40 9.67 -8.43 -10.09
C GLN A 40 8.80 -9.63 -10.49
N LEU A 41 9.38 -10.70 -11.05
CA LEU A 41 8.65 -11.92 -11.46
C LEU A 41 7.94 -12.62 -10.29
N MET A 42 8.53 -12.62 -9.10
CA MET A 42 7.96 -13.23 -7.90
C MET A 42 7.03 -12.27 -7.16
N SER A 43 7.35 -10.97 -7.18
CA SER A 43 6.70 -9.95 -6.36
C SER A 43 5.42 -9.38 -7.01
N GLN A 44 5.18 -9.65 -8.29
CA GLN A 44 4.06 -9.14 -9.07
C GLN A 44 3.13 -10.26 -9.58
N GLN A 45 2.97 -11.35 -8.82
CA GLN A 45 2.12 -12.49 -9.22
C GLN A 45 0.68 -12.11 -9.62
N LEU A 46 0.16 -10.98 -9.15
CA LEU A 46 -1.18 -10.49 -9.51
C LEU A 46 -1.23 -9.73 -10.85
N LEU A 47 -0.09 -9.36 -11.43
CA LEU A 47 0.02 -8.56 -12.64
C LEU A 47 0.69 -9.30 -13.81
N TYR A 48 1.20 -10.51 -13.57
CA TYR A 48 1.80 -11.35 -14.60
C TYR A 48 0.94 -12.59 -14.83
N TYR A 49 0.52 -12.83 -16.06
CA TYR A 49 -0.02 -14.10 -16.49
C TYR A 49 0.99 -14.80 -17.40
N GLY A 50 1.47 -15.96 -16.96
CA GLY A 50 2.35 -16.80 -17.75
C GLY A 50 1.57 -17.91 -18.42
N TYR A 51 1.67 -18.05 -19.73
CA TYR A 51 1.19 -19.24 -20.43
C TYR A 51 2.31 -19.88 -21.25
N ILE A 52 2.27 -21.21 -21.32
CA ILE A 52 3.21 -21.97 -22.14
C ILE A 52 2.54 -22.21 -23.48
N ASP A 53 3.15 -21.71 -24.54
CA ASP A 53 2.75 -22.10 -25.89
C ASP A 53 3.23 -23.53 -26.13
N SER A 54 2.29 -24.47 -26.22
CA SER A 54 2.57 -25.89 -26.42
C SER A 54 3.29 -26.19 -27.74
N ASN A 55 3.16 -25.30 -28.74
CA ASN A 55 3.76 -25.48 -30.05
C ASN A 55 5.24 -25.07 -30.07
N ASP A 56 5.62 -24.08 -29.25
CA ASP A 56 6.94 -23.45 -29.32
C ASP A 56 7.81 -23.69 -28.07
N ARG A 57 7.28 -24.38 -27.05
CA ARG A 57 7.91 -24.60 -25.72
C ARG A 57 8.44 -23.30 -25.09
N LYS A 58 7.84 -22.17 -25.44
CA LYS A 58 8.16 -20.85 -24.88
C LYS A 58 7.17 -20.53 -23.79
N MET A 59 7.69 -20.02 -22.68
CA MET A 59 6.89 -19.37 -21.65
C MET A 59 6.70 -17.92 -22.07
N ASN A 60 5.47 -17.57 -22.44
CA ASN A 60 5.09 -16.18 -22.64
C ASN A 60 4.67 -15.62 -21.29
N VAL A 61 5.26 -14.48 -20.94
CA VAL A 61 4.90 -13.73 -19.74
C VAL A 61 4.21 -12.47 -20.21
N GLU A 62 2.89 -12.43 -20.05
CA GLU A 62 2.11 -11.22 -20.29
C GLU A 62 2.08 -10.38 -19.02
N VAL A 63 2.19 -9.08 -19.22
CA VAL A 63 2.20 -8.08 -18.16
C VAL A 63 0.89 -7.31 -18.28
N ALA A 64 0.17 -7.20 -17.18
CA ALA A 64 -1.01 -6.37 -17.15
C ALA A 64 -0.60 -4.90 -17.33
N GLU A 65 -1.00 -4.33 -18.47
CA GLU A 65 -0.89 -2.90 -18.74
C GLU A 65 -2.20 -2.23 -18.33
N TYR A 66 -2.13 -1.31 -17.37
CA TYR A 66 -3.30 -0.53 -16.96
C TYR A 66 -3.08 0.92 -17.37
N PHE A 67 -4.08 1.54 -18.01
CA PHE A 67 -4.10 2.97 -18.34
C PHE A 67 -2.79 3.48 -19.00
N ASN A 68 -2.24 2.75 -19.97
CA ASN A 68 -0.96 3.04 -20.65
C ASN A 68 0.27 3.08 -19.72
N CYS A 69 0.21 2.42 -18.56
CA CYS A 69 1.33 2.26 -17.66
C CYS A 69 1.64 0.77 -17.48
N SER A 70 2.89 0.42 -17.80
CA SER A 70 3.39 -0.95 -17.75
C SER A 70 4.44 -1.07 -16.66
N CYS A 71 4.27 -2.03 -15.75
CA CYS A 71 5.17 -2.23 -14.63
C CYS A 71 6.56 -2.76 -15.02
N THR A 72 6.71 -3.26 -16.25
CA THR A 72 8.04 -3.57 -16.82
C THR A 72 8.78 -2.35 -17.33
N LEU A 73 8.05 -1.31 -17.74
CA LEU A 73 8.63 -0.08 -18.27
C LEU A 73 8.82 0.99 -17.18
N SER A 74 7.92 1.04 -16.21
CA SER A 74 7.97 1.99 -15.12
C SER A 74 7.49 1.38 -13.80
N SER A 75 8.31 1.51 -12.76
CA SER A 75 7.92 1.12 -11.38
C SER A 75 6.99 2.13 -10.71
N SER A 76 6.80 3.32 -11.29
CA SER A 76 6.01 4.40 -10.69
C SER A 76 4.52 4.37 -11.05
N CYS A 77 4.06 3.33 -11.75
CA CYS A 77 2.65 3.22 -12.09
C CYS A 77 1.79 3.13 -10.83
N LEU A 78 0.71 3.91 -10.81
CA LEU A 78 -0.25 4.01 -9.72
C LEU A 78 -1.65 4.04 -10.31
N PHE A 79 -2.53 3.20 -9.76
CA PHE A 79 -3.91 3.06 -10.23
C PHE A 79 -4.83 3.14 -9.02
N PRO A 80 -5.92 3.92 -9.07
CA PRO A 80 -6.92 3.89 -8.00
C PRO A 80 -7.51 2.48 -7.92
N ILE A 81 -7.60 1.93 -6.72
CA ILE A 81 -8.28 0.66 -6.50
C ILE A 81 -9.77 0.89 -6.57
N GLY A 82 -10.46 0.01 -7.29
CA GLY A 82 -11.90 0.00 -7.37
C GLY A 82 -12.42 -1.40 -7.57
N ILE A 83 -13.66 -1.60 -7.14
CA ILE A 83 -14.42 -2.80 -7.44
C ILE A 83 -15.06 -2.58 -8.80
N ILE A 84 -14.79 -3.48 -9.74
CA ILE A 84 -15.28 -3.46 -11.11
C ILE A 84 -16.31 -4.55 -11.31
N ASP A 85 -17.36 -4.26 -12.09
CA ASP A 85 -18.32 -5.29 -12.50
C ASP A 85 -17.70 -6.03 -13.68
N VAL A 86 -17.22 -7.24 -13.42
CA VAL A 86 -16.71 -8.12 -14.47
C VAL A 86 -17.84 -9.07 -14.86
N SER A 87 -18.79 -8.54 -15.63
CA SER A 87 -19.88 -9.34 -16.21
C SER A 87 -19.36 -10.36 -17.23
N ASP A 88 -18.19 -10.12 -17.83
CA ASP A 88 -17.48 -11.05 -18.70
C ASP A 88 -15.96 -10.95 -18.46
N ILE A 89 -15.32 -12.07 -18.09
CA ILE A 89 -13.87 -12.18 -17.82
C ILE A 89 -13.03 -11.74 -19.01
N ASN A 90 -13.57 -11.82 -20.23
CA ASN A 90 -12.87 -11.44 -21.45
C ASN A 90 -13.13 -9.99 -21.88
N SER A 91 -13.99 -9.26 -21.16
CA SER A 91 -14.30 -7.86 -21.46
C SER A 91 -13.36 -6.93 -20.70
N THR A 92 -12.92 -5.86 -21.36
CA THR A 92 -12.25 -4.77 -20.66
C THR A 92 -13.25 -4.13 -19.68
N PRO A 93 -12.91 -3.96 -18.40
CA PRO A 93 -13.83 -3.40 -17.43
C PRO A 93 -14.27 -2.00 -17.87
N THR A 94 -15.55 -1.83 -18.18
CA THR A 94 -16.07 -0.58 -18.73
C THR A 94 -16.49 0.42 -17.65
N SER A 95 -16.63 -0.02 -16.39
CA SER A 95 -16.97 0.88 -15.28
C SER A 95 -16.48 0.39 -13.92
N ILE A 96 -16.01 1.33 -13.09
CA ILE A 96 -15.70 1.10 -11.67
C ILE A 96 -17.01 1.28 -10.91
N ILE A 97 -17.50 0.23 -10.24
CA ILE A 97 -18.73 0.26 -9.42
C ILE A 97 -18.49 1.06 -8.14
N ILE A 98 -17.38 0.76 -7.46
CA ILE A 98 -17.00 1.42 -6.21
C ILE A 98 -15.55 1.86 -6.35
N ARG A 99 -15.31 3.15 -6.24
CA ARG A 99 -13.96 3.67 -6.00
C ARG A 99 -13.73 3.59 -4.50
N VAL A 100 -12.73 2.83 -4.08
CA VAL A 100 -12.32 2.87 -2.69
C VAL A 100 -11.62 4.22 -2.47
N PRO A 101 -12.14 5.10 -1.61
CA PRO A 101 -11.58 6.45 -1.45
C PRO A 101 -10.09 6.37 -1.13
N ILE A 102 -9.29 6.91 -2.05
CA ILE A 102 -7.84 7.12 -1.95
C ILE A 102 -7.04 5.85 -1.57
N PHE A 103 -7.44 4.69 -2.11
CA PHE A 103 -6.56 3.52 -2.18
C PHE A 103 -5.95 3.40 -3.57
N PHE A 104 -4.65 3.15 -3.61
CA PHE A 104 -3.90 2.96 -4.85
C PHE A 104 -3.24 1.58 -4.89
N LEU A 105 -3.29 0.97 -6.07
CA LEU A 105 -2.46 -0.14 -6.47
C LEU A 105 -1.24 0.43 -7.19
N GLY A 106 -0.05 0.04 -6.77
CA GLY A 106 1.18 0.31 -7.51
C GLY A 106 1.68 -0.96 -8.18
N CYS A 107 2.72 -0.83 -9.00
CA CYS A 107 3.46 -2.00 -9.51
C CYS A 107 3.97 -2.92 -8.39
N TYR A 108 4.23 -2.33 -7.23
CA TYR A 108 4.55 -3.04 -6.00
C TYR A 108 3.51 -2.63 -4.96
N PRO A 109 2.94 -3.58 -4.18
CA PRO A 109 1.91 -3.28 -3.20
C PRO A 109 2.32 -2.17 -2.22
N ILE A 110 3.60 -2.15 -1.80
CA ILE A 110 4.11 -1.11 -0.92
C ILE A 110 4.09 0.29 -1.56
N ASP A 111 4.36 0.40 -2.86
CA ASP A 111 4.36 1.70 -3.56
C ASP A 111 2.93 2.26 -3.68
N GLY A 112 1.95 1.40 -3.96
CA GLY A 112 0.52 1.76 -3.92
C GLY A 112 0.05 2.14 -2.52
N LEU A 113 0.42 1.34 -1.51
CA LEU A 113 0.08 1.58 -0.12
C LEU A 113 0.59 2.94 0.36
N MET A 114 1.86 3.28 0.08
CA MET A 114 2.48 4.56 0.48
C MET A 114 1.70 5.77 -0.04
N LYS A 115 1.11 5.67 -1.23
CA LYS A 115 0.32 6.75 -1.85
C LYS A 115 -1.15 6.74 -1.44
N SER A 116 -1.60 5.68 -0.78
CA SER A 116 -2.97 5.55 -0.26
C SER A 116 -3.14 6.34 1.03
N THR A 117 -4.38 6.60 1.42
CA THR A 117 -4.74 7.17 2.73
C THR A 117 -5.57 6.17 3.53
N LEU A 118 -5.81 6.48 4.80
CA LEU A 118 -6.68 5.69 5.67
C LEU A 118 -8.14 6.20 5.66
N GLU A 119 -8.53 7.03 4.70
CA GLU A 119 -9.83 7.75 4.70
C GLU A 119 -11.02 6.80 4.91
N CYS A 120 -11.05 5.67 4.19
CA CYS A 120 -12.12 4.69 4.30
C CYS A 120 -12.26 4.10 5.72
N PHE A 121 -11.14 3.93 6.44
CA PHE A 121 -11.15 3.38 7.80
C PHE A 121 -11.71 4.36 8.85
N TYR A 122 -11.86 5.65 8.52
CA TYR A 122 -12.56 6.63 9.35
C TYR A 122 -14.08 6.66 9.11
N ASN A 123 -14.59 5.88 8.16
CA ASN A 123 -15.99 5.87 7.76
C ASN A 123 -16.56 4.44 7.74
N LEU A 124 -17.45 4.14 8.70
CA LEU A 124 -18.02 2.80 8.85
C LEU A 124 -18.75 2.36 7.59
N SER A 125 -19.48 3.28 6.95
CA SER A 125 -20.21 2.98 5.72
C SER A 125 -19.26 2.56 4.61
N CYS A 126 -18.08 3.19 4.49
CA CYS A 126 -17.06 2.80 3.50
C CYS A 126 -16.53 1.39 3.75
N MET A 127 -16.22 1.04 5.01
CA MET A 127 -15.76 -0.32 5.34
C MET A 127 -16.84 -1.38 5.13
N LEU A 128 -18.10 -1.06 5.48
CA LEU A 128 -19.22 -1.97 5.25
C LEU A 128 -19.51 -2.17 3.76
N GLU A 129 -19.35 -1.13 2.94
CA GLU A 129 -19.44 -1.26 1.48
C GLU A 129 -18.34 -2.17 0.93
N LEU A 130 -17.11 -2.08 1.42
CA LEU A 130 -16.01 -2.98 1.04
C LEU A 130 -16.25 -4.43 1.46
N ASP A 131 -16.81 -4.65 2.64
CA ASP A 131 -17.07 -5.98 3.22
C ASP A 131 -18.00 -6.83 2.32
N ILE A 132 -18.96 -6.19 1.65
CA ILE A 132 -19.87 -6.83 0.70
C ILE A 132 -19.11 -7.57 -0.42
N PHE A 133 -18.00 -7.00 -0.89
CA PHE A 133 -17.30 -7.50 -2.09
C PHE A 133 -16.04 -8.28 -1.77
N VAL A 134 -15.34 -7.95 -0.68
CA VAL A 134 -14.02 -8.53 -0.36
C VAL A 134 -14.11 -9.68 0.64
N LEU A 135 -15.08 -9.64 1.56
CA LEU A 135 -15.05 -10.44 2.79
C LEU A 135 -16.30 -11.31 3.00
N HIS A 136 -17.26 -11.31 2.06
CA HIS A 136 -18.39 -12.24 2.02
C HIS A 136 -17.97 -13.68 1.66
N SER A 137 -17.02 -14.24 2.39
CA SER A 137 -16.86 -15.68 2.52
C SER A 137 -17.89 -16.17 3.54
N PRO A 138 -18.72 -17.18 3.23
CA PRO A 138 -19.74 -17.67 4.16
C PRO A 138 -19.11 -18.05 5.52
N GLY A 139 -19.49 -17.35 6.59
CA GLY A 139 -19.06 -17.64 7.96
C GLY A 139 -18.11 -16.62 8.61
N TYR A 140 -17.68 -15.57 7.90
CA TYR A 140 -16.92 -14.46 8.49
C TYR A 140 -17.78 -13.20 8.60
N SER A 141 -18.06 -12.76 9.83
CA SER A 141 -18.60 -11.42 10.09
C SER A 141 -17.53 -10.59 10.76
N PHE A 142 -17.01 -9.58 10.08
CA PHE A 142 -16.07 -8.64 10.69
C PHE A 142 -16.85 -7.58 11.47
N ASN A 143 -16.50 -7.42 12.75
CA ASN A 143 -17.01 -6.30 13.55
C ASN A 143 -16.09 -5.09 13.32
N PHE A 144 -16.47 -4.23 12.38
CA PHE A 144 -15.72 -3.01 12.09
C PHE A 144 -16.00 -1.94 13.12
N SER A 145 -14.92 -1.29 13.57
CA SER A 145 -14.99 -0.03 14.29
C SER A 145 -14.14 0.99 13.56
N ASN A 146 -14.64 2.22 13.47
CA ASN A 146 -13.92 3.28 12.77
C ASN A 146 -12.69 3.70 13.54
N LEU A 147 -11.64 4.09 12.81
CA LEU A 147 -10.50 4.76 13.41
C LEU A 147 -10.93 6.06 14.09
N ASN A 148 -10.24 6.37 15.19
CA ASN A 148 -10.44 7.60 15.91
C ASN A 148 -9.70 8.74 15.20
N ARG A 149 -10.43 9.77 14.76
CA ARG A 149 -9.90 10.95 14.07
C ARG A 149 -8.86 11.76 14.86
N ASN A 150 -8.71 11.47 16.15
CA ASN A 150 -7.71 12.14 17.00
C ASN A 150 -6.27 11.64 16.78
N LEU A 151 -6.07 10.49 16.10
CA LEU A 151 -4.74 9.88 15.93
C LEU A 151 -4.06 10.36 14.63
N ASN A 152 -4.72 10.22 13.47
CA ASN A 152 -4.19 10.68 12.18
C ASN A 152 -5.27 11.42 11.37
N LEU A 153 -4.86 12.30 10.46
CA LEU A 153 -5.80 12.95 9.57
C LEU A 153 -6.28 11.97 8.47
N PRO A 154 -7.58 11.91 8.14
CA PRO A 154 -8.09 10.97 7.15
C PRO A 154 -7.47 11.10 5.75
N ASN A 155 -7.04 12.30 5.38
CA ASN A 155 -6.44 12.62 4.09
C ASN A 155 -4.91 12.47 4.07
N GLU A 156 -4.31 12.05 5.18
CA GLU A 156 -2.88 11.84 5.25
C GLU A 156 -2.48 10.54 4.57
N THR A 157 -1.43 10.61 3.74
CA THR A 157 -0.93 9.41 3.06
C THR A 157 -0.23 8.50 4.05
N ILE A 158 -0.29 7.20 3.81
CA ILE A 158 0.40 6.20 4.62
C ILE A 158 1.92 6.46 4.62
N GLU A 159 2.48 7.00 3.54
CA GLU A 159 3.87 7.46 3.50
C GLU A 159 4.19 8.51 4.59
N LEU A 160 3.33 9.51 4.78
CA LEU A 160 3.52 10.52 5.82
C LEU A 160 3.43 9.92 7.23
N ILE A 161 2.46 9.01 7.43
CA ILE A 161 2.30 8.28 8.69
C ILE A 161 3.56 7.43 8.98
N ILE A 162 4.09 6.73 7.96
CA ILE A 162 5.30 5.91 8.05
C ILE A 162 6.56 6.75 8.30
N ASN A 163 6.66 7.93 7.68
CA ASN A 163 7.78 8.86 7.89
C ASN A 163 7.90 9.34 9.33
N ARG A 164 6.83 9.21 10.13
CA ARG A 164 6.84 9.46 11.58
C ARG A 164 6.72 8.19 12.43
N LEU A 165 7.05 7.02 11.87
CA LEU A 165 6.95 5.70 12.53
C LEU A 165 5.54 5.35 13.02
N MET A 166 4.50 5.94 12.43
CA MET A 166 3.12 5.82 12.92
C MET A 166 2.95 6.31 14.37
N ILE A 167 3.84 7.19 14.84
CA ILE A 167 3.80 7.81 16.16
C ILE A 167 3.13 9.17 16.04
N ASP A 168 2.09 9.41 16.84
CA ASP A 168 1.35 10.67 16.83
C ASP A 168 2.10 11.79 17.57
N SER A 169 2.81 11.45 18.65
CA SER A 169 3.68 12.35 19.41
C SER A 169 4.81 11.61 20.13
N TRP A 170 6.01 12.16 20.08
CA TRP A 170 7.24 11.64 20.70
C TRP A 170 7.55 12.22 22.08
#